data_AF-A0A6S9VDX8-F1
#
_entry.id   AF-A0A6S9VDX8-F1
#
_cell.length_a   1.000
_cell.length_b   1.000
_cell.length_c   1.000
_cell.angle_alpha   90.00
_cell.angle_beta   90.00
_cell.angle_gamma   90.00
#
_symmetry.space_group_name_H-M   'P 1'
#
loop_
_entity.id
_entity.type
_entity.pdbx_description
1 polymer ?
#
loop_
_entity_poly.entity_id
_entity_poly.type
_entity_poly.pdbx_seq_one_letter_code
_entity_poly.pdbx_strand_id
1 'polypeptide(L)'
;PLKMQTTAAVGSPAALEARIGDSCETLTYVTTGIYVVSLFLSILRPDPTLAVCLFGFYGAHVRSKGAIRSFWVFLLLTLCVDAIWLVQYSALRPFTWVQIQQMTRREQVAVALSVLNMIYKLAVVVISIRLQLLFGRREIVLAEHAESAAADARADAGPSSTQSATV
;
A
#
# COMPACT_ATOMS: atom_id res chain seq x y z
N PRO A 1 -34.23 21.56 10.26
CA PRO A 1 -33.43 20.82 9.26
C PRO A 1 -32.12 21.56 8.91
N LEU A 2 -31.10 21.39 9.75
CA LEU A 2 -29.74 21.90 9.49
C LEU A 2 -29.05 20.97 8.48
N LYS A 3 -28.86 21.43 7.24
CA LYS A 3 -27.84 20.88 6.35
C LYS A 3 -26.48 21.26 6.95
N MET A 4 -25.86 20.35 7.70
CA MET A 4 -24.44 20.43 8.03
C MET A 4 -23.66 20.40 6.70
N GLN A 5 -23.32 21.59 6.20
CA GLN A 5 -22.30 21.76 5.18
C GLN A 5 -20.96 21.43 5.83
N THR A 6 -20.66 20.15 5.95
CA THR A 6 -19.29 19.67 6.12
C THR A 6 -18.67 19.62 4.72
N THR A 7 -18.56 20.77 4.07
CA THR A 7 -17.57 21.00 3.01
C THR A 7 -16.20 21.05 3.67
N ALA A 8 -15.80 19.94 4.28
CA ALA A 8 -14.41 19.71 4.65
C ALA A 8 -13.67 19.70 3.32
N ALA A 9 -12.95 20.79 3.05
CA ALA A 9 -12.09 21.04 1.90
C ALA A 9 -11.65 19.73 1.23
N VAL A 10 -12.44 19.27 0.26
CA VAL A 10 -12.05 18.19 -0.62
C VAL A 10 -10.89 18.81 -1.39
N GLY A 11 -9.67 18.47 -0.99
CA GLY A 11 -8.47 18.95 -1.67
C GLY A 11 -8.64 18.71 -3.16
N SER A 12 -8.25 19.69 -3.98
CA SER A 12 -8.47 19.64 -5.43
C SER A 12 -8.03 18.27 -6.00
N PRO A 13 -8.72 17.75 -7.03
CA PRO A 13 -8.37 16.46 -7.62
C PRO A 13 -6.89 16.40 -8.04
N ALA A 14 -6.32 17.53 -8.49
CA ALA A 14 -4.90 17.67 -8.78
C ALA A 14 -4.00 17.46 -7.54
N ALA A 15 -4.37 18.00 -6.37
CA ALA A 15 -3.62 17.82 -5.13
C ALA A 15 -3.68 16.37 -4.62
N LEU A 16 -4.80 15.67 -4.85
CA LEU A 16 -4.93 14.26 -4.52
C LEU A 16 -4.04 13.37 -5.42
N GLU A 17 -4.03 13.63 -6.73
CA GLU A 17 -3.17 12.92 -7.69
C GLU A 17 -1.68 13.11 -7.39
N ALA A 18 -1.27 14.33 -7.03
CA ALA A 18 0.10 14.61 -6.59
C ALA A 18 0.49 13.77 -5.37
N ARG A 19 -0.37 13.73 -4.34
CA ARG A 19 -0.13 12.91 -3.13
C ARG A 19 -0.07 11.41 -3.42
N ILE A 20 -0.86 10.92 -4.37
CA ILE A 20 -0.80 9.52 -4.81
C ILE A 20 0.55 9.26 -5.50
N GLY A 21 0.99 10.17 -6.37
CA GLY A 21 2.31 10.12 -6.99
C GLY A 21 3.44 10.03 -5.97
N ASP A 22 3.50 10.97 -5.03
CA ASP A 22 4.52 11.01 -3.97
C ASP A 22 4.51 9.73 -3.11
N SER A 23 3.31 9.22 -2.81
CA SER A 23 3.14 7.99 -2.03
C SER A 23 3.59 6.75 -2.80
N CYS A 24 3.36 6.69 -4.12
CA CYS A 24 3.85 5.62 -4.99
C CYS A 24 5.38 5.64 -5.11
N GLU A 25 5.98 6.82 -5.22
CA GLU A 25 7.44 6.97 -5.24
C GLU A 25 8.05 6.54 -3.90
N THR A 26 7.47 7.01 -2.78
CA THR A 26 7.85 6.58 -1.43
C THR A 26 7.74 5.06 -1.28
N LEU A 27 6.62 4.46 -1.72
CA LEU A 27 6.43 3.02 -1.70
C LEU A 27 7.53 2.31 -2.50
N THR A 28 7.92 2.83 -3.65
CA THR A 28 8.96 2.25 -4.51
C THR A 28 10.33 2.29 -3.83
N TYR A 29 10.72 3.42 -3.24
CA TYR A 29 12.00 3.53 -2.51
C TYR A 29 12.07 2.58 -1.33
N VAL A 30 11.03 2.54 -0.48
CA VAL A 30 11.03 1.66 0.69
C VAL A 30 10.97 0.19 0.26
N THR A 31 10.21 -0.15 -0.78
CA THR A 31 10.16 -1.52 -1.35
C THR A 31 11.52 -1.93 -1.94
N THR A 32 12.28 -1.00 -2.52
CA THR A 32 13.65 -1.24 -3.01
C THR A 32 14.59 -1.57 -1.85
N GLY A 33 14.46 -0.86 -0.72
CA GLY A 33 15.19 -1.20 0.51
C GLY A 33 14.92 -2.62 0.98
N ILE A 34 13.64 -3.02 1.04
CA ILE A 34 13.25 -4.41 1.36
C ILE A 34 13.85 -5.38 0.34
N TYR A 35 13.73 -5.09 -0.95
CA TYR A 35 14.22 -5.97 -2.00
C TYR A 35 15.72 -6.27 -1.84
N VAL A 36 16.53 -5.24 -1.57
CA VAL A 36 17.97 -5.38 -1.32
C VAL A 36 18.23 -6.22 -0.07
N VAL A 37 17.56 -5.93 1.04
CA VAL A 37 17.72 -6.69 2.29
C VAL A 37 17.29 -8.16 2.12
N SER A 38 16.18 -8.40 1.42
CA SER A 38 15.69 -9.73 1.08
C SER A 38 16.61 -10.48 0.13
N LEU A 39 17.35 -9.79 -0.74
CA LEU A 39 18.36 -10.42 -1.59
C LEU A 39 19.50 -10.99 -0.74
N PHE A 40 20.00 -10.24 0.24
CA PHE A 40 21.00 -10.76 1.18
C PHE A 40 20.45 -11.88 2.07
N LEU A 41 19.21 -11.74 2.54
CA LEU A 41 18.53 -12.81 3.29
C LEU A 41 18.35 -14.08 2.46
N SER A 42 18.12 -13.96 1.14
CA SER A 42 17.91 -15.10 0.25
C SER A 42 19.13 -16.05 0.18
N ILE A 43 20.33 -15.51 0.39
CA ILE A 43 21.59 -16.27 0.47
C ILE A 43 21.65 -17.08 1.77
N LEU A 44 21.07 -16.54 2.84
CA LEU A 44 21.07 -17.15 4.17
C LEU A 44 19.91 -18.12 4.35
N ARG A 45 18.76 -17.88 3.72
CA ARG A 45 17.55 -18.70 3.78
C ARG A 45 16.61 -18.40 2.61
N PRO A 46 15.74 -19.34 2.19
CA PRO A 46 14.70 -19.04 1.20
C PRO A 46 13.78 -17.91 1.68
N ASP A 47 13.64 -16.84 0.88
CA ASP A 47 12.80 -15.68 1.20
C ASP A 47 11.82 -15.37 0.05
N PRO A 48 10.49 -15.60 0.22
CA PRO A 48 9.49 -15.30 -0.81
C PRO A 48 9.28 -13.78 -1.01
N THR A 49 9.82 -12.94 -0.13
CA THR A 49 9.61 -11.48 -0.15
C THR A 49 10.07 -10.85 -1.45
N LEU A 50 11.11 -11.37 -2.10
CA LEU A 50 11.59 -10.86 -3.39
C LEU A 50 10.49 -10.88 -4.47
N ALA A 51 9.74 -11.98 -4.57
CA ALA A 51 8.64 -12.08 -5.52
C ALA A 51 7.49 -11.13 -5.16
N VAL A 52 7.22 -10.95 -3.87
CA VAL A 52 6.20 -10.01 -3.38
C VAL A 52 6.59 -8.56 -3.70
N CYS A 53 7.86 -8.18 -3.57
CA CYS A 53 8.35 -6.85 -3.93
C CYS A 53 8.08 -6.50 -5.41
N LEU A 54 8.14 -7.47 -6.32
CA LEU A 54 7.79 -7.25 -7.73
C LEU A 54 6.33 -6.82 -7.91
N PHE A 55 5.40 -7.39 -7.14
CA PHE A 55 4.01 -6.92 -7.10
C PHE A 55 3.90 -5.50 -6.55
N GLY A 56 4.73 -5.14 -5.58
CA GLY A 56 4.81 -3.78 -5.04
C GLY A 56 5.26 -2.77 -6.10
N PHE A 57 6.33 -3.07 -6.83
CA PHE A 57 6.82 -2.24 -7.94
C PHE A 57 5.77 -2.12 -9.05
N TYR A 58 5.17 -3.23 -9.45
CA TYR A 58 4.09 -3.23 -10.43
C TYR A 58 2.90 -2.38 -9.95
N GLY A 59 2.47 -2.55 -8.69
CA GLY A 59 1.37 -1.79 -8.13
C GLY A 59 1.64 -0.28 -8.07
N ALA A 60 2.86 0.11 -7.70
CA ALA A 60 3.29 1.51 -7.68
C ALA A 60 3.37 2.11 -9.09
N HIS A 61 3.96 1.39 -10.04
CA HIS A 61 4.13 1.84 -11.42
C HIS A 61 2.77 2.04 -12.13
N VAL A 62 1.89 1.04 -12.04
CA VAL A 62 0.58 1.06 -12.72
C VAL A 62 -0.48 1.83 -11.90
N ARG A 63 -0.13 2.29 -10.69
CA ARG A 63 -1.04 2.95 -9.74
C ARG A 63 -2.33 2.16 -9.52
N SER A 64 -2.22 0.83 -9.46
CA SER A 64 -3.38 -0.07 -9.37
C SER A 64 -3.71 -0.39 -7.92
N LYS A 65 -4.89 0.06 -7.47
CA LYS A 65 -5.44 -0.23 -6.13
C LYS A 65 -5.50 -1.74 -5.84
N GLY A 66 -5.88 -2.53 -6.85
CA GLY A 66 -5.97 -3.99 -6.74
C GLY A 66 -4.60 -4.64 -6.54
N ALA A 67 -3.60 -4.23 -7.32
CA ALA A 67 -2.24 -4.73 -7.18
C ALA A 67 -1.63 -4.36 -5.83
N ILE A 68 -1.81 -3.12 -5.38
CA ILE A 68 -1.34 -2.66 -4.05
C ILE A 68 -2.05 -3.43 -2.93
N ARG A 69 -3.33 -3.80 -3.10
CA ARG A 69 -4.06 -4.65 -2.16
C ARG A 69 -3.43 -6.02 -2.00
N SER A 70 -3.25 -6.70 -3.12
CA SER A 70 -2.63 -8.02 -3.10
C SER A 70 -1.21 -7.94 -2.54
N PHE A 71 -0.46 -6.91 -2.90
CA PHE A 71 0.89 -6.68 -2.40
C PHE A 71 0.96 -6.62 -0.88
N TRP A 72 0.20 -5.74 -0.21
CA TRP A 72 0.31 -5.63 1.25
C TRP A 72 -0.23 -6.86 1.98
N VAL A 73 -1.23 -7.55 1.41
CA VAL A 73 -1.74 -8.82 1.96
C VAL A 73 -0.66 -9.91 1.89
N PHE A 74 -0.01 -10.10 0.73
CA PHE A 74 1.09 -11.04 0.62
C PHE A 74 2.27 -10.65 1.49
N LEU A 75 2.56 -9.35 1.62
CA LEU A 75 3.62 -8.87 2.50
C LEU A 75 3.32 -9.21 3.97
N LEU A 76 2.07 -9.04 4.42
CA LEU A 76 1.61 -9.45 5.75
C LEU A 76 1.78 -10.97 5.96
N LEU A 77 1.44 -11.79 4.96
CA LEU A 77 1.67 -13.24 5.02
C LEU A 77 3.15 -13.58 5.17
N THR A 78 4.04 -12.92 4.41
CA THR A 78 5.49 -13.11 4.58
C THR A 78 5.99 -12.61 5.93
N LEU A 79 5.38 -11.58 6.51
CA LEU A 79 5.69 -11.11 7.86
C LEU A 79 5.34 -12.18 8.91
N CYS A 80 4.19 -12.86 8.76
CA CYS A 80 3.81 -13.97 9.63
C CYS A 80 4.79 -15.14 9.53
N VAL A 81 5.23 -15.50 8.31
CA VAL A 81 6.24 -16.53 8.10
C VAL A 81 7.56 -16.15 8.76
N ASP A 82 8.00 -14.89 8.63
CA ASP A 82 9.20 -14.39 9.30
C ASP A 82 9.07 -14.45 10.82
N ALA A 83 7.91 -14.08 11.36
CA ALA A 83 7.66 -14.13 12.80
C ALA A 83 7.67 -15.56 13.34
N ILE A 84 7.02 -16.50 12.65
CA ILE A 84 7.06 -17.93 13.00
C ILE A 84 8.50 -18.43 12.96
N TRP A 85 9.25 -18.08 11.92
CA TRP A 85 10.66 -18.43 11.81
C TRP A 85 11.47 -17.86 12.97
N LEU A 86 11.28 -16.58 13.32
CA LEU A 86 11.97 -15.95 14.45
C LEU A 86 11.60 -16.66 15.76
N VAL A 87 10.33 -16.96 16.01
CA VAL A 87 9.91 -17.66 17.23
C VAL A 87 10.51 -19.07 17.33
N GLN A 88 10.56 -19.82 16.22
CA GLN A 88 11.09 -21.19 16.22
C GLN A 88 12.62 -21.25 16.24
N TYR A 89 13.30 -20.42 15.44
CA TYR A 89 14.77 -20.43 15.29
C TYR A 89 15.49 -19.47 16.22
N SER A 90 14.91 -18.31 16.52
CA SER A 90 15.52 -17.32 17.40
C SER A 90 15.33 -17.65 18.87
N ALA A 91 14.75 -18.79 19.24
CA ALA A 91 14.62 -19.29 20.60
C ALA A 91 14.45 -18.14 21.61
N LEU A 92 13.22 -17.64 21.81
CA LEU A 92 12.83 -16.79 22.96
C LEU A 92 13.05 -17.48 24.34
N ARG A 93 13.97 -18.44 24.43
CA ARG A 93 14.72 -18.69 25.65
C ARG A 93 15.54 -17.43 25.90
N PRO A 94 15.56 -16.88 27.12
CA PRO A 94 16.36 -15.70 27.42
C PRO A 94 17.79 -15.99 27.01
N PHE A 95 18.25 -15.34 25.92
CA PHE A 95 19.62 -15.43 25.48
C PHE A 95 20.47 -14.92 26.63
N THR A 96 21.16 -15.83 27.30
CA THR A 96 22.27 -15.41 28.14
C THR A 96 23.32 -14.83 27.19
N TRP A 97 23.92 -13.70 27.55
CA TRP A 97 24.94 -13.01 26.76
C TRP A 97 26.05 -13.95 26.24
N VAL A 98 26.32 -15.01 27.00
CA VAL A 98 27.24 -16.11 26.69
C VAL A 98 26.82 -16.92 25.46
N GLN A 99 25.53 -17.21 25.28
CA GLN A 99 25.02 -17.97 24.12
C GLN A 99 25.07 -17.15 22.83
N ILE A 100 24.89 -15.82 22.91
CA ILE A 100 25.07 -14.94 21.76
C ILE A 100 26.51 -15.03 21.27
N GLN A 101 27.51 -14.97 22.17
CA GLN A 101 28.92 -15.11 21.79
C GLN A 101 29.28 -16.48 21.20
N GLN A 102 28.52 -17.53 21.50
CA GLN A 102 28.74 -18.88 20.96
C GLN A 102 28.02 -19.16 19.64
N MET A 103 27.03 -18.36 19.25
CA MET A 103 26.43 -18.46 17.91
C MET A 103 27.45 -18.10 16.84
N THR A 104 27.41 -18.83 15.73
CA THR A 104 28.27 -18.51 14.59
C THR A 104 27.91 -17.11 14.09
N ARG A 105 28.90 -16.29 13.70
CA ARG A 105 28.65 -14.91 13.19
C ARG A 105 27.57 -14.86 12.10
N ARG A 106 27.43 -15.94 11.33
CA ARG A 106 26.41 -16.11 10.29
C ARG A 106 24.98 -16.08 10.85
N GLU A 107 24.72 -16.74 11.97
CA GLU A 107 23.39 -16.82 12.59
C GLU A 107 22.99 -15.49 13.20
N GLN A 108 23.91 -14.80 13.88
CA GLN A 108 23.67 -13.45 14.41
C GLN A 108 23.29 -12.47 13.30
N VAL A 109 24.02 -12.51 12.18
CA VAL A 109 23.72 -11.67 11.01
C VAL A 109 22.37 -12.03 10.41
N ALA A 110 22.03 -13.32 10.30
CA ALA A 110 20.72 -13.76 9.80
C ALA A 110 19.56 -13.26 10.67
N VAL A 111 19.68 -13.33 11.99
CA VAL A 111 18.65 -12.83 12.93
C VAL A 111 18.53 -11.31 12.84
N ALA A 112 19.66 -10.58 12.87
CA ALA A 112 19.67 -9.13 12.76
C ALA A 112 19.04 -8.64 11.45
N LEU A 113 19.40 -9.25 10.32
CA LEU A 113 18.80 -8.95 9.02
C LEU A 113 17.30 -9.31 8.98
N SER A 114 16.89 -10.40 9.62
CA SER A 114 15.46 -10.79 9.68
C SER A 114 14.64 -9.78 10.48
N VAL A 115 15.14 -9.32 11.64
CA VAL A 115 14.49 -8.28 12.45
C VAL A 115 14.41 -6.97 11.67
N LEU A 116 15.51 -6.56 11.02
CA LEU A 116 15.53 -5.37 10.19
C LEU A 116 14.51 -5.47 9.04
N ASN A 117 14.45 -6.62 8.36
CA ASN A 117 13.49 -6.89 7.29
C ASN A 117 12.04 -6.81 7.79
N MET A 118 11.74 -7.35 8.98
CA MET A 118 10.41 -7.23 9.59
C MET A 118 10.01 -5.77 9.84
N ILE A 119 10.93 -4.93 10.34
CA ILE A 119 10.66 -3.50 10.55
C ILE A 119 10.33 -2.81 9.23
N TYR A 120 11.12 -3.06 8.17
CA TYR A 120 10.84 -2.50 6.85
C TYR A 120 9.51 -2.98 6.29
N LYS A 121 9.19 -4.28 6.39
CA LYS A 121 7.90 -4.84 5.97
C LYS A 121 6.73 -4.14 6.66
N LEU A 122 6.81 -3.93 7.97
CA LEU A 122 5.78 -3.19 8.72
C LEU A 122 5.61 -1.76 8.20
N ALA A 123 6.72 -1.04 7.97
CA ALA A 123 6.67 0.31 7.41
C ALA A 123 5.98 0.33 6.04
N VAL A 124 6.29 -0.63 5.16
CA VAL A 124 5.67 -0.76 3.83
C VAL A 124 4.19 -1.12 3.91
N VAL A 125 3.78 -1.97 4.85
CA VAL A 125 2.35 -2.26 5.09
C VAL A 125 1.62 -0.97 5.46
N VAL A 126 2.16 -0.16 6.37
CA VAL A 126 1.55 1.12 6.77
C VAL A 126 1.44 2.09 5.58
N ILE A 127 2.50 2.23 4.79
CA ILE A 127 2.49 3.08 3.58
C ILE A 127 1.46 2.57 2.57
N SER A 128 1.40 1.25 2.35
CA SER A 128 0.47 0.64 1.41
C SER A 128 -0.99 0.84 1.82
N ILE A 129 -1.31 0.70 3.12
CA ILE A 129 -2.66 0.97 3.65
C ILE A 129 -3.02 2.45 3.45
N ARG A 130 -2.11 3.38 3.75
CA ARG A 130 -2.33 4.81 3.50
C ARG A 130 -2.61 5.09 2.02
N LEU A 131 -1.83 4.49 1.13
CA LEU A 131 -2.02 4.62 -0.30
C LEU A 131 -3.35 4.04 -0.78
N GLN A 132 -3.83 2.93 -0.19
CA GLN A 132 -5.16 2.41 -0.48
C GLN A 132 -6.29 3.35 -0.08
N LEU A 133 -6.17 4.01 1.07
CA LEU A 133 -7.13 5.02 1.50
C LEU A 133 -7.17 6.20 0.53
N LEU A 134 -6.01 6.62 0.00
CA LEU A 134 -5.95 7.66 -1.03
C LEU A 134 -6.61 7.22 -2.34
N PHE A 135 -6.38 6.00 -2.80
CA PHE A 135 -7.08 5.46 -3.97
C PHE A 135 -8.59 5.37 -3.76
N GLY A 136 -9.05 5.00 -2.56
CA GLY A 136 -10.48 5.01 -2.22
C GLY A 136 -11.08 6.41 -2.29
N ARG A 137 -10.37 7.44 -1.80
CA ARG A 137 -10.81 8.84 -1.92
C ARG A 137 -10.87 9.31 -3.38
N ARG A 138 -9.90 8.90 -4.20
CA ARG A 138 -9.86 9.23 -5.63
C ARG A 138 -11.09 8.70 -6.36
N GLU A 139 -11.47 7.45 -6.11
CA GLU A 139 -12.66 6.84 -6.72
C GLU A 139 -13.94 7.60 -6.36
N ILE A 140 -14.07 8.05 -5.10
CA ILE A 140 -15.23 8.84 -4.64
C ILE A 140 -15.29 10.19 -5.38
N VAL A 141 -14.17 10.93 -5.41
CA VAL A 141 -14.11 12.25 -6.06
C VAL A 141 -14.43 12.15 -7.56
N LEU A 142 -13.92 11.11 -8.24
CA LEU A 142 -14.24 10.87 -9.65
C LEU A 142 -15.72 10.53 -9.88
N ALA A 143 -16.33 9.77 -8.97
CA ALA A 143 -17.75 9.45 -9.05
C ALA A 143 -18.64 10.70 -8.86
N GLU A 144 -18.30 11.56 -7.89
CA GLU A 144 -19.00 12.83 -7.65
C GLU A 144 -18.92 13.76 -8.87
N HIS A 145 -17.74 13.88 -9.48
CA HIS A 145 -17.58 14.68 -10.71
C HIS A 145 -18.36 14.10 -11.90
N ALA A 146 -18.40 12.78 -12.05
CA ALA A 146 -19.16 12.12 -13.10
C ALA A 146 -20.68 12.33 -12.92
N GLU A 147 -21.17 12.28 -11.67
CA GLU A 147 -22.57 12.55 -11.36
C GLU A 147 -22.94 14.01 -11.62
N SER A 148 -22.09 14.96 -11.22
CA SER A 148 -22.30 16.39 -11.51
C SER A 148 -22.36 16.66 -13.02
N ALA A 149 -21.41 16.10 -13.79
CA ALA A 149 -21.40 16.27 -15.25
C ALA A 149 -22.64 15.66 -15.91
N ALA A 150 -23.13 14.52 -15.41
CA ALA A 150 -24.36 13.91 -15.89
C ALA A 150 -25.61 14.73 -15.52
N ALA A 151 -25.62 15.39 -14.36
CA ALA A 151 -26.70 16.29 -13.95
C ALA A 151 -26.74 17.55 -14.83
N ASP A 152 -25.59 18.15 -15.12
CA ASP A 152 -25.48 19.33 -16.00
C ASP A 152 -25.95 18.99 -17.43
N ALA A 153 -25.50 17.84 -17.98
CA ALA A 153 -25.95 17.38 -19.29
C ALA A 153 -27.47 17.12 -19.37
N ARG A 154 -28.10 16.69 -18.27
CA ARG A 154 -29.57 16.54 -18.18
C ARG A 154 -30.29 17.88 -18.08
N ALA A 155 -29.69 18.87 -17.44
CA ALA A 155 -30.24 20.22 -17.35
C ALA A 155 -30.22 20.92 -18.72
N ASP A 156 -29.14 20.75 -19.48
CA ASP A 156 -29.00 21.28 -20.84
C ASP A 156 -29.91 20.55 -21.86
N ALA A 157 -30.21 19.27 -21.62
CA ALA A 157 -31.21 18.51 -22.38
C ALA A 157 -32.67 18.85 -22.00
N GLY A 158 -32.91 19.99 -21.33
CA GLY A 158 -34.22 20.49 -20.95
C GLY A 158 -35.25 20.45 -22.10
N PRO A 159 -36.56 20.39 -21.76
CA PRO A 159 -37.61 19.86 -22.61
C PRO A 159 -37.66 20.63 -23.92
N SER A 160 -37.13 20.02 -24.99
CA SER A 160 -37.36 20.46 -26.35
C SER A 160 -38.87 20.47 -26.54
N SER A 161 -39.41 21.68 -26.51
CA SER A 161 -40.79 22.06 -26.71
C SER A 161 -41.53 21.06 -27.60
N THR A 162 -42.51 20.37 -27.03
CA THR A 162 -43.65 19.82 -27.77
C THR A 162 -44.40 21.01 -28.37
N GLN A 163 -43.86 21.58 -29.45
CA GLN A 163 -44.54 22.57 -30.26
C GLN A 163 -45.69 21.87 -30.98
N SER A 164 -46.90 22.09 -30.45
CA SER A 164 -48.11 22.42 -31.21
C SER A 164 -48.29 21.68 -32.55
N ALA A 165 -48.98 20.54 -32.51
CA ALA A 165 -49.75 20.06 -33.65
C ALA A 165 -51.23 20.09 -33.27
N THR A 166 -51.81 21.29 -33.32
CA THR A 166 -53.26 21.50 -33.29
C THR A 166 -53.73 21.44 -34.73
N VAL A 167 -54.56 20.45 -35.08
CA VAL A 167 -55.37 20.40 -36.30
C VAL A 167 -56.82 20.24 -35.87
#